data_AF-R7J4R5-F1
#
_entry.id   AF-R7J4R5-F1
#
_cell.length_a   1.000
_cell.length_b   1.000
_cell.length_c   1.000
_cell.angle_alpha   90.00
_cell.angle_beta   90.00
_cell.angle_gamma   90.00
#
_symmetry.space_group_name_H-M   'P 1'
#
loop_
_entity.id
_entity.type
_entity.pdbx_description
1 polymer ?
#
loop_
_entity_poly.entity_id
_entity_poly.type
_entity_poly.pdbx_seq_one_letter_code
_entity_poly.pdbx_strand_id
1 'polypeptide(L)'
;METDQETSLIQAIYKYVKRSGNTAYLQTKIDGKTVIERMEWALEYLINEKYNKQYGLLIGATTADWGDVQPEHPWGVEIDKDTHFAIDIYDNAMMVLALNNYLELENDAAKRQKWTQVRDELKKNIRTHLWDEKNRKFIPHIYLDGSPFPDSFDENQIYYHGGTTTAILAGLLSKEEIKEANQKMLENMKAAHAQTIGLTMYPTYPAGSFKNVGMYPYGYQNGGDWTWFGGRMIQALIENGFIQEAYTEILPMLRRIVSNQGFYEWYTPGGEPKGSGTFRGEAGVLFTAMNMLKEWAENQQVQSLDQAKGSMVLFTFGQSNSANHGQGLYQPAKTVYNYYDGKLYRAADPLIGATGEGGSVWTRLGDKLIEAGMTEKVTIVPIGVGGVRIGAWAKGGELHELLIRTVEQMKKDQIEPDYILWHQGETDNILNTPKADYIRMFETIREVFRSRGIKAPIVIAQASYHPNCLEEDNGNSAEIRAAQKALADQYPDIYLGPDTDQLNQLWQRADGIHFSTKGQDLHAAMWLESLKQVK
;
A
#
# COMPACT_ATOMS: atom_id res chain seq x y z
N MET A 1 -31.09 -7.63 -10.22
CA MET A 1 -30.89 -8.60 -9.13
C MET A 1 -30.24 -8.01 -7.90
N GLU A 2 -29.34 -7.05 -8.09
CA GLU A 2 -28.65 -6.31 -7.04
C GLU A 2 -29.63 -5.61 -6.08
N THR A 3 -29.32 -5.65 -4.77
CA THR A 3 -30.04 -4.93 -3.71
C THR A 3 -29.23 -3.74 -3.19
N ASP A 4 -28.04 -3.50 -3.74
CA ASP A 4 -27.09 -2.53 -3.22
C ASP A 4 -27.14 -1.17 -3.92
N GLN A 5 -27.94 -0.99 -4.99
CA GLN A 5 -28.00 0.25 -5.77
C GLN A 5 -28.41 1.46 -4.91
N GLU A 6 -29.46 1.32 -4.11
CA GLU A 6 -29.94 2.33 -3.17
C GLU A 6 -28.87 2.69 -2.13
N THR A 7 -28.23 1.67 -1.56
CA THR A 7 -27.19 1.85 -0.54
C THR A 7 -25.94 2.50 -1.14
N SER A 8 -25.55 2.12 -2.36
CA SER A 8 -24.43 2.68 -3.11
C SER A 8 -24.66 4.16 -3.46
N LEU A 9 -25.88 4.54 -3.83
CA LEU A 9 -26.25 5.94 -4.06
C LEU A 9 -26.08 6.78 -2.80
N ILE A 10 -26.55 6.29 -1.66
CA ILE A 10 -26.39 6.96 -0.35
C ILE A 10 -24.90 7.17 -0.04
N GLN A 11 -24.07 6.15 -0.24
CA GLN A 11 -22.62 6.24 -0.03
C GLN A 11 -21.95 7.24 -0.99
N ALA A 12 -22.39 7.30 -2.25
CA ALA A 12 -21.85 8.25 -3.23
C ALA A 12 -22.17 9.70 -2.83
N ILE A 13 -23.41 9.98 -2.42
CA ILE A 13 -23.82 11.31 -1.92
C ILE A 13 -23.01 11.68 -0.67
N TYR A 14 -22.88 10.75 0.28
CA TYR A 14 -22.07 10.96 1.48
C TYR A 14 -20.62 11.32 1.16
N LYS A 15 -19.96 10.53 0.30
CA LYS A 15 -18.58 10.79 -0.14
C LYS A 15 -18.46 12.17 -0.80
N TYR A 16 -19.42 12.55 -1.65
CA TYR A 16 -19.45 13.88 -2.26
C TYR A 16 -19.55 15.00 -1.22
N VAL A 17 -20.51 14.92 -0.29
CA VAL A 17 -20.72 15.95 0.73
C VAL A 17 -19.51 16.08 1.65
N LYS A 18 -18.95 14.95 2.12
CA LYS A 18 -17.78 14.93 3.00
C LYS A 18 -16.53 15.49 2.33
N ARG A 19 -16.28 15.17 1.06
CA ARG A 19 -15.10 15.66 0.32
C ARG A 19 -15.23 17.12 -0.12
N SER A 20 -16.43 17.57 -0.48
CA SER A 20 -16.65 18.94 -0.96
C SER A 20 -16.96 19.95 0.15
N GLY A 21 -17.42 19.49 1.31
CA GLY A 21 -18.01 20.35 2.35
C GLY A 21 -19.38 20.93 1.97
N ASN A 22 -19.94 20.58 0.81
CA ASN A 22 -21.19 21.14 0.29
C ASN A 22 -22.43 20.50 0.93
N THR A 23 -22.73 20.87 2.17
CA THR A 23 -23.93 20.41 2.87
C THR A 23 -25.23 20.96 2.28
N ALA A 24 -25.19 22.11 1.59
CA ALA A 24 -26.35 22.68 0.91
C ALA A 24 -26.91 21.75 -0.19
N TYR A 25 -26.07 20.89 -0.78
CA TYR A 25 -26.51 19.89 -1.75
C TYR A 25 -27.65 19.01 -1.22
N LEU A 26 -27.62 18.64 0.07
CA LEU A 26 -28.64 17.82 0.72
C LEU A 26 -30.04 18.43 0.67
N GLN A 27 -30.13 19.76 0.59
CA GLN A 27 -31.38 20.53 0.56
C GLN A 27 -31.85 20.84 -0.87
N THR A 28 -31.09 20.43 -1.89
CA THR A 28 -31.47 20.63 -3.30
C THR A 28 -32.72 19.82 -3.60
N LYS A 29 -33.76 20.47 -4.13
CA LYS A 29 -35.00 19.80 -4.52
C LYS A 29 -34.91 19.25 -5.94
N ILE A 30 -35.18 17.96 -6.07
CA ILE A 30 -35.33 17.26 -7.35
C ILE A 30 -36.74 16.68 -7.36
N ASP A 31 -37.58 17.18 -8.27
CA ASP A 31 -38.98 16.78 -8.40
C ASP A 31 -39.72 16.78 -7.03
N GLY A 32 -39.72 17.95 -6.38
CA GLY A 32 -40.44 18.19 -5.13
C GLY A 32 -39.80 17.67 -3.84
N LYS A 33 -38.76 16.81 -3.93
CA LYS A 33 -38.08 16.22 -2.76
C LYS A 33 -36.62 16.64 -2.66
N THR A 34 -36.16 16.95 -1.45
CA THR A 34 -34.75 17.21 -1.18
C THR A 34 -33.91 15.96 -1.39
N VAL A 35 -32.60 16.13 -1.62
CA VAL A 35 -31.67 15.00 -1.75
C VAL A 35 -31.67 14.13 -0.49
N ILE A 36 -31.68 14.72 0.72
CA ILE A 36 -31.71 13.93 1.97
C ILE A 36 -33.03 13.16 2.14
N GLU A 37 -34.18 13.73 1.73
CA GLU A 37 -35.45 13.01 1.70
C GLU A 37 -35.42 11.84 0.71
N ARG A 38 -34.75 11.99 -0.43
CA ARG A 38 -34.58 10.90 -1.41
C ARG A 38 -33.67 9.79 -0.88
N MET A 39 -32.64 10.14 -0.11
CA MET A 39 -31.81 9.16 0.59
C MET A 39 -32.64 8.36 1.60
N GLU A 40 -33.52 9.02 2.37
CA GLU A 40 -34.45 8.33 3.28
C GLU A 40 -35.40 7.41 2.51
N TRP A 41 -35.99 7.88 1.41
CA TRP A 41 -36.86 7.05 0.56
C TRP A 41 -36.17 5.81 0.02
N ALA A 42 -34.87 5.88 -0.31
CA ALA A 42 -34.10 4.72 -0.71
C ALA A 42 -33.98 3.69 0.42
N LEU A 43 -33.75 4.14 1.67
CA LEU A 43 -33.77 3.26 2.85
C LEU A 43 -35.17 2.67 3.10
N GLU A 44 -36.23 3.47 2.96
CA GLU A 44 -37.61 3.00 3.13
C GLU A 44 -38.01 1.97 2.08
N TYR A 45 -37.61 2.17 0.83
CA TYR A 45 -37.83 1.19 -0.23
C TYR A 45 -37.20 -0.16 0.11
N LEU A 46 -35.95 -0.19 0.57
CA LEU A 46 -35.30 -1.44 0.95
C LEU A 46 -36.04 -2.15 2.10
N ILE A 47 -36.49 -1.41 3.10
CA ILE A 47 -37.24 -1.97 4.23
C ILE A 47 -38.65 -2.45 3.81
N ASN A 48 -39.29 -1.78 2.86
CA ASN A 48 -40.65 -2.12 2.44
C ASN A 48 -40.70 -3.26 1.42
N GLU A 49 -39.74 -3.27 0.48
CA GLU A 49 -39.79 -4.12 -0.72
C GLU A 49 -38.72 -5.22 -0.73
N LYS A 50 -37.65 -5.07 0.04
CA LYS A 50 -36.47 -5.96 0.03
C LYS A 50 -36.14 -6.53 1.40
N TYR A 51 -37.10 -6.64 2.31
CA TYR A 51 -36.85 -7.06 3.70
C TYR A 51 -37.62 -8.32 4.08
N ASN A 52 -36.91 -9.30 4.66
CA ASN A 52 -37.53 -10.48 5.23
C ASN A 52 -37.83 -10.25 6.72
N LYS A 53 -39.12 -10.30 7.10
CA LYS A 53 -39.56 -10.05 8.48
C LYS A 53 -39.17 -11.15 9.48
N GLN A 54 -38.98 -12.39 9.02
CA GLN A 54 -38.60 -13.50 9.90
C GLN A 54 -37.16 -13.36 10.39
N TYR A 55 -36.24 -13.01 9.48
CA TYR A 55 -34.83 -12.83 9.81
C TYR A 55 -34.47 -11.39 10.20
N GLY A 56 -35.32 -10.44 9.82
CA GLY A 56 -35.07 -9.03 10.00
C GLY A 56 -33.87 -8.53 9.20
N LEU A 57 -33.71 -9.02 7.97
CA LEU A 57 -32.58 -8.77 7.07
C LEU A 57 -33.08 -8.51 5.64
N LEU A 58 -32.25 -7.84 4.83
CA LEU A 58 -32.51 -7.63 3.41
C LEU A 58 -32.39 -8.92 2.60
N ILE A 59 -33.15 -8.99 1.51
CA ILE A 59 -33.19 -10.10 0.56
C ILE A 59 -32.76 -9.62 -0.83
N GLY A 60 -32.01 -10.48 -1.52
CA GLY A 60 -31.58 -10.32 -2.89
C GLY A 60 -31.76 -11.61 -3.67
N ALA A 61 -31.44 -11.58 -4.97
CA ALA A 61 -31.27 -12.83 -5.71
C ALA A 61 -30.00 -13.54 -5.22
N THR A 62 -29.96 -14.87 -5.24
CA THR A 62 -28.73 -15.63 -4.98
C THR A 62 -27.67 -15.26 -6.02
N THR A 63 -26.52 -14.79 -5.55
CA THR A 63 -25.38 -14.43 -6.40
C THR A 63 -24.06 -14.90 -5.76
N ALA A 64 -22.96 -14.81 -6.50
CA ALA A 64 -21.65 -15.12 -5.97
C ALA A 64 -21.08 -13.89 -5.25
N ASP A 65 -21.17 -13.89 -3.91
CA ASP A 65 -20.79 -12.79 -3.02
C ASP A 65 -21.50 -11.47 -3.37
N TRP A 66 -20.77 -10.44 -3.81
CA TRP A 66 -21.30 -9.13 -4.18
C TRP A 66 -21.73 -9.04 -5.64
N GLY A 67 -21.61 -10.15 -6.39
CA GLY A 67 -21.86 -10.20 -7.82
C GLY A 67 -23.32 -9.94 -8.19
N ASP A 68 -23.55 -9.88 -9.49
CA ASP A 68 -24.86 -9.60 -10.09
C ASP A 68 -25.34 -10.76 -10.97
N VAL A 69 -24.75 -11.96 -10.87
CA VAL A 69 -25.09 -13.12 -11.71
C VAL A 69 -25.73 -14.24 -10.89
N GLN A 70 -26.91 -14.71 -11.30
CA GLN A 70 -27.65 -15.79 -10.62
C GLN A 70 -27.33 -17.15 -11.25
N PRO A 71 -27.39 -18.24 -10.47
CA PRO A 71 -26.97 -19.57 -10.93
C PRO A 71 -27.72 -20.08 -12.15
N GLU A 72 -29.04 -19.90 -12.20
CA GLU A 72 -29.90 -20.68 -13.10
C GLU A 72 -30.33 -19.98 -14.39
N HIS A 73 -29.76 -18.83 -14.73
CA HIS A 73 -30.07 -18.10 -15.97
C HIS A 73 -28.81 -17.79 -16.81
N PRO A 74 -28.81 -17.98 -18.15
CA PRO A 74 -27.60 -17.79 -18.98
C PRO A 74 -26.99 -16.38 -18.97
N TRP A 75 -27.83 -15.34 -18.92
CA TRP A 75 -27.38 -13.96 -18.67
C TRP A 75 -27.30 -13.69 -17.17
N GLY A 76 -28.46 -13.70 -16.51
CA GLY A 76 -28.56 -13.90 -15.07
C GLY A 76 -28.40 -12.63 -14.26
N VAL A 77 -28.67 -11.44 -14.80
CA VAL A 77 -28.60 -10.15 -14.07
C VAL A 77 -29.96 -9.53 -13.76
N GLU A 78 -31.04 -10.17 -14.20
CA GLU A 78 -32.43 -9.75 -13.98
C GLU A 78 -33.15 -10.70 -13.01
N ILE A 79 -34.11 -10.17 -12.26
CA ILE A 79 -35.00 -11.01 -11.44
C ILE A 79 -36.06 -11.60 -12.35
N ASP A 80 -36.21 -12.92 -12.34
CA ASP A 80 -37.19 -13.64 -13.13
C ASP A 80 -37.71 -14.89 -12.38
N LYS A 81 -38.31 -15.82 -13.13
CA LYS A 81 -38.85 -17.07 -12.59
C LYS A 81 -37.77 -18.06 -12.11
N ASP A 82 -36.52 -17.88 -12.55
CA ASP A 82 -35.38 -18.72 -12.19
C ASP A 82 -34.63 -18.14 -10.96
N THR A 83 -35.15 -17.05 -10.37
CA THR A 83 -34.55 -16.40 -9.20
C THR A 83 -34.88 -17.12 -7.90
N HIS A 84 -33.83 -17.62 -7.26
CA HIS A 84 -33.85 -17.99 -5.86
C HIS A 84 -33.52 -16.77 -5.01
N PHE A 85 -34.42 -16.39 -4.10
CA PHE A 85 -34.15 -15.30 -3.16
C PHE A 85 -33.35 -15.82 -1.96
N ALA A 86 -32.34 -15.04 -1.57
CA ALA A 86 -31.48 -15.34 -0.45
C ALA A 86 -31.21 -14.09 0.40
N ILE A 87 -30.66 -14.33 1.59
CA ILE A 87 -30.08 -13.31 2.47
C ILE A 87 -28.58 -13.58 2.51
N ASP A 88 -27.78 -12.58 2.21
CA ASP A 88 -26.31 -12.63 2.29
C ASP A 88 -25.76 -11.48 3.15
N ILE A 89 -24.45 -11.54 3.39
CA ILE A 89 -23.72 -10.54 4.16
C ILE A 89 -23.44 -9.25 3.38
N TYR A 90 -23.29 -9.30 2.05
CA TYR A 90 -22.95 -8.12 1.26
C TYR A 90 -24.08 -7.08 1.28
N ASP A 91 -25.30 -7.48 0.90
CA ASP A 91 -26.48 -6.60 0.85
C ASP A 91 -26.76 -5.98 2.23
N ASN A 92 -26.67 -6.81 3.27
CA ASN A 92 -26.97 -6.39 4.63
C ASN A 92 -25.86 -5.49 5.22
N ALA A 93 -24.58 -5.76 4.94
CA ALA A 93 -23.49 -4.88 5.34
C ALA A 93 -23.51 -3.54 4.58
N MET A 94 -23.87 -3.55 3.30
CA MET A 94 -24.08 -2.35 2.49
C MET A 94 -25.19 -1.46 3.07
N MET A 95 -26.29 -2.05 3.56
CA MET A 95 -27.34 -1.31 4.25
C MET A 95 -26.87 -0.69 5.56
N VAL A 96 -26.08 -1.41 6.37
CA VAL A 96 -25.48 -0.83 7.60
C VAL A 96 -24.57 0.36 7.25
N LEU A 97 -23.75 0.25 6.20
CA LEU A 97 -22.91 1.36 5.71
C LEU A 97 -23.75 2.57 5.25
N ALA A 98 -24.81 2.33 4.49
CA ALA A 98 -25.71 3.39 4.06
C ALA A 98 -26.40 4.08 5.24
N LEU A 99 -26.85 3.31 6.25
CA LEU A 99 -27.43 3.86 7.47
C LEU A 99 -26.43 4.70 8.26
N ASN A 100 -25.18 4.24 8.42
CA ASN A 100 -24.11 5.02 9.04
C ASN A 100 -23.90 6.36 8.33
N ASN A 101 -23.80 6.33 7.01
CA ASN A 101 -23.59 7.51 6.18
C ASN A 101 -24.78 8.48 6.24
N TYR A 102 -26.01 7.96 6.15
CA TYR A 102 -27.23 8.76 6.26
C TYR A 102 -27.34 9.43 7.63
N LEU A 103 -27.11 8.68 8.72
CA LEU A 103 -27.19 9.19 10.09
C LEU A 103 -26.15 10.29 10.39
N GLU A 104 -25.02 10.30 9.69
CA GLU A 104 -24.04 11.39 9.83
C GLU A 104 -24.51 12.69 9.14
N LEU A 105 -25.31 12.60 8.08
CA LEU A 105 -25.79 13.74 7.31
C LEU A 105 -27.17 14.27 7.76
N GLU A 106 -28.00 13.41 8.33
CA GLU A 106 -29.33 13.78 8.83
C GLU A 106 -29.23 14.52 10.18
N ASN A 107 -30.01 15.58 10.32
CA ASN A 107 -30.05 16.44 11.52
C ASN A 107 -31.37 16.33 12.29
N ASP A 108 -32.44 15.82 11.67
CA ASP A 108 -33.72 15.62 12.36
C ASP A 108 -33.61 14.52 13.42
N ALA A 109 -33.86 14.88 14.68
CA ALA A 109 -33.68 13.99 15.82
C ALA A 109 -34.60 12.75 15.78
N ALA A 110 -35.84 12.89 15.31
CA ALA A 110 -36.79 11.79 15.24
C ALA A 110 -36.39 10.79 14.15
N LYS A 111 -35.96 11.28 12.98
CA LYS A 111 -35.43 10.44 11.90
C LYS A 111 -34.14 9.74 12.33
N ARG A 112 -33.21 10.45 12.96
CA ARG A 112 -31.98 9.85 13.48
C ARG A 112 -32.28 8.74 14.48
N GLN A 113 -33.24 8.94 15.38
CA GLN A 113 -33.66 7.90 16.34
C GLN A 113 -34.23 6.67 15.63
N LYS A 114 -35.17 6.84 14.70
CA LYS A 114 -35.75 5.76 13.88
C LYS A 114 -34.66 4.94 13.19
N TRP A 115 -33.78 5.61 12.44
CA TRP A 115 -32.78 4.92 11.62
C TRP A 115 -31.61 4.35 12.43
N THR A 116 -31.31 4.91 13.61
CA THR A 116 -30.39 4.30 14.57
C THR A 116 -30.92 2.96 15.07
N GLN A 117 -32.21 2.91 15.46
CA GLN A 117 -32.84 1.67 15.89
C GLN A 117 -32.80 0.61 14.78
N VAL A 118 -33.20 0.97 13.56
CA VAL A 118 -33.16 0.05 12.40
C VAL A 118 -31.74 -0.47 12.17
N ARG A 119 -30.73 0.40 12.20
CA ARG A 119 -29.33 -0.01 12.03
C ARG A 119 -28.89 -1.00 13.11
N ASP A 120 -29.15 -0.69 14.37
CA ASP A 120 -28.67 -1.50 15.48
C ASP A 120 -29.36 -2.87 15.53
N GLU A 121 -30.65 -2.93 15.19
CA GLU A 121 -31.39 -4.18 14.99
C GLU A 121 -30.83 -4.98 13.81
N LEU A 122 -30.54 -4.33 12.67
CA LEU A 122 -29.94 -4.98 11.51
C LEU A 122 -28.56 -5.58 11.85
N LYS A 123 -27.67 -4.81 12.51
CA LYS A 123 -26.36 -5.31 12.95
C LYS A 123 -26.48 -6.54 13.85
N LYS A 124 -27.42 -6.52 14.79
CA LYS A 124 -27.70 -7.66 15.68
C LYS A 124 -28.18 -8.88 14.89
N ASN A 125 -29.13 -8.69 13.97
CA ASN A 125 -29.69 -9.78 13.17
C ASN A 125 -28.64 -10.38 12.22
N ILE A 126 -27.76 -9.56 11.64
CA ILE A 126 -26.63 -10.03 10.82
C ILE A 126 -25.76 -10.98 11.64
N ARG A 127 -25.33 -10.57 12.83
CA ARG A 127 -24.51 -11.41 13.72
C ARG A 127 -25.25 -12.64 14.24
N THR A 128 -26.58 -12.58 14.35
CA THR A 128 -27.38 -13.71 14.83
C THR A 128 -27.56 -14.78 13.75
N HIS A 129 -27.76 -14.38 12.50
CA HIS A 129 -28.19 -15.28 11.44
C HIS A 129 -27.10 -15.63 10.44
N LEU A 130 -26.15 -14.72 10.17
CA LEU A 130 -25.15 -14.89 9.12
C LEU A 130 -23.77 -15.25 9.65
N TRP A 131 -23.48 -15.04 10.94
CA TRP A 131 -22.18 -15.35 11.52
C TRP A 131 -22.07 -16.82 11.94
N ASP A 132 -21.07 -17.52 11.41
CA ASP A 132 -20.71 -18.87 11.78
C ASP A 132 -19.62 -18.83 12.87
N GLU A 133 -20.03 -18.96 14.13
CA GLU A 133 -19.10 -18.95 15.28
C GLU A 133 -18.07 -20.09 15.22
N LYS A 134 -18.41 -21.23 14.63
CA LYS A 134 -17.52 -22.39 14.57
C LYS A 134 -16.38 -22.13 13.58
N ASN A 135 -16.70 -21.58 12.41
CA ASN A 135 -15.75 -21.33 11.34
C ASN A 135 -15.22 -19.88 11.32
N ARG A 136 -15.72 -19.03 12.23
CA ARG A 136 -15.37 -17.61 12.40
C ARG A 136 -15.41 -16.82 11.10
N LYS A 137 -16.53 -16.97 10.37
CA LYS A 137 -16.78 -16.29 9.10
C LYS A 137 -18.27 -16.04 8.92
N PHE A 138 -18.64 -15.22 7.93
CA PHE A 138 -20.03 -15.18 7.47
C PHE A 138 -20.34 -16.37 6.57
N ILE A 139 -21.54 -16.93 6.70
CA ILE A 139 -22.06 -17.93 5.77
C ILE A 139 -22.42 -17.25 4.43
N PRO A 140 -22.35 -17.96 3.30
CA PRO A 140 -22.67 -17.39 1.99
C PRO A 140 -24.13 -16.93 1.89
N HIS A 141 -25.08 -17.82 2.20
CA HIS A 141 -26.50 -17.56 2.00
C HIS A 141 -27.39 -18.19 3.07
N ILE A 142 -28.53 -17.54 3.31
CA ILE A 142 -29.76 -18.17 3.81
C ILE A 142 -30.76 -18.16 2.66
N TYR A 143 -31.15 -19.34 2.17
CA TYR A 143 -32.14 -19.48 1.11
C TYR A 143 -33.57 -19.37 1.64
N LEU A 144 -34.42 -18.62 0.94
CA LEU A 144 -35.82 -18.44 1.32
C LEU A 144 -36.77 -19.47 0.71
N ASP A 145 -36.43 -20.00 -0.46
CA ASP A 145 -37.22 -21.03 -1.15
C ASP A 145 -36.30 -22.05 -1.85
N GLY A 146 -35.55 -22.79 -1.04
CA GLY A 146 -34.63 -23.82 -1.50
C GLY A 146 -33.32 -23.28 -2.09
N SER A 147 -32.28 -24.10 -2.01
CA SER A 147 -30.96 -23.81 -2.60
C SER A 147 -31.02 -24.06 -4.12
N PRO A 148 -30.47 -23.16 -4.95
CA PRO A 148 -30.26 -23.42 -6.39
C PRO A 148 -29.09 -24.39 -6.63
N PHE A 149 -28.37 -24.79 -5.59
CA PHE A 149 -27.25 -25.73 -5.64
C PHE A 149 -27.64 -27.11 -5.09
N PRO A 150 -27.04 -28.19 -5.62
CA PRO A 150 -27.38 -29.55 -5.19
C PRO A 150 -27.00 -29.80 -3.72
N ASP A 151 -27.81 -30.60 -3.01
CA ASP A 151 -27.60 -30.94 -1.59
C ASP A 151 -26.22 -31.53 -1.25
N SER A 152 -25.52 -32.08 -2.26
CA SER A 152 -24.16 -32.59 -2.11
C SER A 152 -23.08 -31.50 -2.03
N PHE A 153 -23.43 -30.24 -2.31
CA PHE A 153 -22.51 -29.12 -2.33
C PHE A 153 -22.55 -28.37 -1.00
N ASP A 154 -21.47 -28.48 -0.22
CA ASP A 154 -21.28 -27.73 1.02
C ASP A 154 -20.80 -26.30 0.72
N GLU A 155 -21.76 -25.45 0.41
CA GLU A 155 -21.51 -24.05 0.09
C GLU A 155 -20.81 -23.30 1.22
N ASN A 156 -21.02 -23.70 2.48
CA ASN A 156 -20.40 -23.03 3.63
C ASN A 156 -18.87 -23.20 3.68
N GLN A 157 -18.28 -24.03 2.82
CA GLN A 157 -16.82 -24.04 2.63
C GLN A 157 -16.31 -22.79 1.93
N ILE A 158 -17.16 -22.12 1.14
CA ILE A 158 -16.80 -20.88 0.45
C ILE A 158 -16.65 -19.75 1.47
N TYR A 159 -15.52 -19.05 1.36
CA TYR A 159 -15.25 -17.81 2.05
C TYR A 159 -15.44 -16.66 1.07
N TYR A 160 -16.45 -15.83 1.33
CA TYR A 160 -16.72 -14.59 0.58
C TYR A 160 -15.81 -13.47 1.05
N HIS A 161 -15.05 -12.87 0.13
CA HIS A 161 -14.08 -11.84 0.49
C HIS A 161 -14.76 -10.47 0.52
N GLY A 162 -15.52 -10.11 -0.51
CA GLY A 162 -16.10 -8.78 -0.64
C GLY A 162 -17.22 -8.51 0.35
N GLY A 163 -18.09 -9.48 0.61
CA GLY A 163 -19.09 -9.42 1.68
C GLY A 163 -18.45 -9.27 3.06
N THR A 164 -17.38 -10.03 3.34
CA THR A 164 -16.60 -9.91 4.60
C THR A 164 -15.94 -8.53 4.71
N THR A 165 -15.27 -8.05 3.67
CA THR A 165 -14.66 -6.71 3.63
C THR A 165 -15.71 -5.62 3.89
N THR A 166 -16.88 -5.75 3.28
CA THR A 166 -17.99 -4.79 3.47
C THR A 166 -18.51 -4.84 4.91
N ALA A 167 -18.58 -6.03 5.51
CA ALA A 167 -18.96 -6.19 6.91
C ALA A 167 -17.94 -5.55 7.88
N ILE A 168 -16.65 -5.62 7.56
CA ILE A 168 -15.61 -4.93 8.34
C ILE A 168 -15.81 -3.42 8.28
N LEU A 169 -15.98 -2.84 7.08
CA LEU A 169 -16.25 -1.41 6.90
C LEU A 169 -17.54 -0.98 7.61
N ALA A 170 -18.54 -1.86 7.68
CA ALA A 170 -19.80 -1.63 8.41
C ALA A 170 -19.65 -1.70 9.95
N GLY A 171 -18.47 -2.07 10.47
CA GLY A 171 -18.20 -2.25 11.88
C GLY A 171 -18.95 -3.43 12.49
N LEU A 172 -19.04 -4.55 11.75
CA LEU A 172 -19.66 -5.81 12.18
C LEU A 172 -18.64 -6.82 12.74
N LEU A 173 -17.35 -6.52 12.67
CA LEU A 173 -16.28 -7.37 13.18
C LEU A 173 -15.45 -6.63 14.23
N SER A 174 -14.96 -7.35 15.22
CA SER A 174 -13.94 -6.87 16.16
C SER A 174 -12.58 -6.79 15.49
N LYS A 175 -11.62 -6.09 16.12
CA LYS A 175 -10.25 -5.99 15.61
C LYS A 175 -9.58 -7.37 15.47
N GLU A 176 -9.84 -8.28 16.40
CA GLU A 176 -9.35 -9.66 16.37
C GLU A 176 -9.96 -10.44 15.19
N GLU A 177 -11.27 -10.33 14.98
CA GLU A 177 -11.95 -10.97 13.85
C GLU A 177 -11.46 -10.40 12.50
N ILE A 178 -11.15 -9.10 12.43
CA ILE A 178 -10.55 -8.48 11.23
C ILE A 178 -9.19 -9.08 10.92
N LYS A 179 -8.34 -9.26 11.95
CA LYS A 179 -7.02 -9.88 11.78
C LYS A 179 -7.15 -11.31 11.24
N GLU A 180 -8.09 -12.08 11.79
CA GLU A 180 -8.34 -13.46 11.35
C GLU A 180 -8.91 -13.51 9.92
N ALA A 181 -9.84 -12.61 9.58
CA ALA A 181 -10.37 -12.47 8.23
C ALA A 181 -9.27 -12.14 7.22
N ASN A 182 -8.39 -11.18 7.54
CA ASN A 182 -7.26 -10.83 6.68
C ASN A 182 -6.30 -12.01 6.48
N GLN A 183 -5.95 -12.70 7.57
CA GLN A 183 -5.10 -13.88 7.51
C GLN A 183 -5.73 -14.97 6.62
N LYS A 184 -7.06 -15.15 6.71
CA LYS A 184 -7.78 -16.09 5.87
C LYS A 184 -7.77 -15.68 4.39
N MET A 185 -7.91 -14.40 4.08
CA MET A 185 -7.80 -13.88 2.71
C MET A 185 -6.40 -14.11 2.13
N LEU A 186 -5.34 -13.94 2.92
CA LEU A 186 -3.95 -14.27 2.52
C LEU A 186 -3.74 -15.78 2.30
N GLU A 187 -4.33 -16.63 3.14
CA GLU A 187 -4.32 -18.10 2.93
C GLU A 187 -5.03 -18.49 1.65
N ASN A 188 -6.21 -17.92 1.41
CA ASN A 188 -7.01 -18.14 0.21
C ASN A 188 -6.27 -17.67 -1.05
N MET A 189 -5.64 -16.48 -1.00
CA MET A 189 -4.78 -15.96 -2.07
C MET A 189 -3.68 -16.96 -2.44
N LYS A 190 -2.97 -17.50 -1.44
CA LYS A 190 -1.91 -18.49 -1.64
C LYS A 190 -2.47 -19.79 -2.24
N ALA A 191 -3.59 -20.28 -1.71
CA ALA A 191 -4.21 -21.52 -2.16
C ALA A 191 -4.76 -21.43 -3.59
N ALA A 192 -5.25 -20.26 -3.99
CA ALA A 192 -5.69 -19.97 -5.35
C ALA A 192 -4.54 -19.69 -6.33
N HIS A 193 -3.29 -19.63 -5.85
CA HIS A 193 -2.15 -19.11 -6.62
C HIS A 193 -2.40 -17.71 -7.20
N ALA A 194 -3.14 -16.88 -6.45
CA ALA A 194 -3.47 -15.52 -6.84
C ALA A 194 -2.37 -14.54 -6.42
N GLN A 195 -2.26 -13.41 -7.14
CA GLN A 195 -1.25 -12.39 -6.86
C GLN A 195 -1.61 -11.46 -5.69
N THR A 196 -2.90 -11.30 -5.38
CA THR A 196 -3.38 -10.33 -4.39
C THR A 196 -4.56 -10.88 -3.59
N ILE A 197 -4.87 -10.24 -2.47
CA ILE A 197 -6.06 -10.54 -1.66
C ILE A 197 -7.40 -10.13 -2.33
N GLY A 198 -7.36 -9.61 -3.56
CA GLY A 198 -8.55 -9.11 -4.27
C GLY A 198 -9.49 -10.19 -4.81
N LEU A 199 -9.30 -11.47 -4.47
CA LEU A 199 -10.21 -12.54 -4.88
C LEU A 199 -11.66 -12.23 -4.47
N THR A 200 -12.63 -12.64 -5.29
CA THR A 200 -14.05 -12.51 -4.92
C THR A 200 -14.40 -13.50 -3.80
N MET A 201 -13.98 -14.76 -3.95
CA MET A 201 -14.21 -15.82 -2.98
C MET A 201 -13.21 -16.97 -3.15
N TYR A 202 -13.13 -17.83 -2.13
CA TYR A 202 -12.39 -19.08 -2.20
C TYR A 202 -12.96 -20.16 -1.25
N PRO A 203 -13.05 -21.45 -1.66
CA PRO A 203 -12.89 -21.93 -3.04
C PRO A 203 -13.96 -21.36 -3.97
N THR A 204 -13.80 -21.57 -5.27
CA THR A 204 -14.77 -21.17 -6.28
C THR A 204 -15.97 -22.10 -6.27
N TYR A 205 -17.12 -21.63 -6.73
CA TYR A 205 -18.19 -22.54 -7.13
C TYR A 205 -17.70 -23.49 -8.22
N PRO A 206 -18.05 -24.79 -8.17
CA PRO A 206 -17.69 -25.76 -9.18
C PRO A 206 -18.11 -25.35 -10.59
N ALA A 207 -17.40 -25.86 -11.60
CA ALA A 207 -17.80 -25.67 -12.98
C ALA A 207 -19.22 -26.24 -13.21
N GLY A 208 -20.08 -25.44 -13.84
CA GLY A 208 -21.49 -25.78 -14.08
C GLY A 208 -22.46 -25.34 -12.98
N SER A 209 -21.98 -24.79 -11.86
CA SER A 209 -22.86 -24.20 -10.82
C SER A 209 -23.62 -22.97 -11.32
N PHE A 210 -23.08 -22.25 -12.32
CA PHE A 210 -23.73 -21.12 -12.97
C PHE A 210 -23.93 -21.43 -14.46
N LYS A 211 -25.10 -21.11 -15.02
CA LYS A 211 -25.36 -21.19 -16.47
C LYS A 211 -24.64 -20.11 -17.26
N ASN A 212 -24.31 -18.99 -16.63
CA ASN A 212 -23.52 -17.94 -17.24
C ASN A 212 -22.10 -18.45 -17.54
N VAL A 213 -21.69 -18.35 -18.81
CA VAL A 213 -20.43 -18.88 -19.31
C VAL A 213 -19.18 -18.18 -18.75
N GLY A 214 -19.32 -16.97 -18.21
CA GLY A 214 -18.24 -16.23 -17.55
C GLY A 214 -17.94 -16.70 -16.13
N MET A 215 -18.87 -17.42 -15.49
CA MET A 215 -18.81 -17.85 -14.08
C MET A 215 -18.13 -19.22 -13.89
N TYR A 216 -17.18 -19.57 -14.75
CA TYR A 216 -16.33 -20.75 -14.53
C TYR A 216 -15.34 -20.50 -13.36
N PRO A 217 -14.72 -21.54 -12.75
CA PRO A 217 -13.76 -21.36 -11.66
C PRO A 217 -12.66 -20.34 -11.98
N TYR A 218 -12.51 -19.34 -11.12
CA TYR A 218 -11.60 -18.18 -11.25
C TYR A 218 -11.91 -17.26 -12.44
N GLY A 219 -13.09 -17.42 -13.05
CA GLY A 219 -13.65 -16.54 -14.06
C GLY A 219 -14.56 -15.49 -13.43
N TYR A 220 -14.35 -14.23 -13.81
CA TYR A 220 -15.23 -13.12 -13.47
C TYR A 220 -15.53 -13.06 -11.95
N GLN A 221 -16.78 -13.12 -11.52
CA GLN A 221 -17.17 -13.09 -10.10
C GLN A 221 -16.96 -14.43 -9.39
N ASN A 222 -16.75 -15.55 -10.09
CA ASN A 222 -16.53 -16.86 -9.45
C ASN A 222 -15.05 -17.05 -9.04
N GLY A 223 -14.55 -16.15 -8.20
CA GLY A 223 -13.17 -16.19 -7.67
C GLY A 223 -12.12 -15.50 -8.54
N GLY A 224 -12.51 -14.65 -9.50
CA GLY A 224 -11.56 -13.71 -10.11
C GLY A 224 -11.05 -12.69 -9.08
N ASP A 225 -9.89 -12.09 -9.35
CA ASP A 225 -9.33 -10.99 -8.56
C ASP A 225 -9.93 -9.66 -9.03
N TRP A 226 -10.78 -9.09 -8.18
CA TRP A 226 -11.37 -7.79 -8.33
C TRP A 226 -10.69 -6.81 -7.38
N THR A 227 -9.68 -6.14 -7.93
CA THR A 227 -8.82 -5.22 -7.18
C THR A 227 -9.61 -4.11 -6.50
N TRP A 228 -10.78 -3.77 -7.01
CA TRP A 228 -11.59 -2.75 -6.37
C TRP A 228 -12.17 -3.19 -5.01
N PHE A 229 -12.39 -4.50 -4.78
CA PHE A 229 -12.69 -5.04 -3.45
C PHE A 229 -11.44 -5.26 -2.62
N GLY A 230 -10.35 -5.75 -3.22
CA GLY A 230 -9.06 -5.81 -2.54
C GLY A 230 -8.66 -4.45 -1.96
N GLY A 231 -8.79 -3.37 -2.74
CA GLY A 231 -8.52 -2.00 -2.31
C GLY A 231 -9.49 -1.48 -1.24
N ARG A 232 -10.72 -2.00 -1.14
CA ARG A 232 -11.61 -1.73 0.00
C ARG A 232 -11.14 -2.45 1.26
N MET A 233 -10.61 -3.67 1.14
CA MET A 233 -10.01 -4.38 2.28
C MET A 233 -8.80 -3.63 2.81
N ILE A 234 -7.96 -3.08 1.93
CA ILE A 234 -6.86 -2.20 2.34
C ILE A 234 -7.36 -0.99 3.15
N GLN A 235 -8.43 -0.32 2.71
CA GLN A 235 -9.03 0.78 3.46
C GLN A 235 -9.51 0.32 4.85
N ALA A 236 -10.17 -0.83 4.92
CA ALA A 236 -10.66 -1.43 6.16
C ALA A 236 -9.51 -1.73 7.15
N LEU A 237 -8.39 -2.25 6.65
CA LEU A 237 -7.18 -2.49 7.45
C LEU A 237 -6.62 -1.18 8.01
N ILE A 238 -6.54 -0.13 7.20
CA ILE A 238 -6.04 1.18 7.63
C ILE A 238 -6.91 1.78 8.74
N GLU A 239 -8.23 1.80 8.56
CA GLU A 239 -9.19 2.34 9.53
C GLU A 239 -9.12 1.62 10.89
N ASN A 240 -8.71 0.34 10.88
CA ASN A 240 -8.58 -0.47 12.09
C ASN A 240 -7.14 -0.56 12.63
N GLY A 241 -6.20 0.19 12.02
CA GLY A 241 -4.82 0.33 12.48
C GLY A 241 -3.88 -0.82 12.09
N PHE A 242 -4.24 -1.62 11.09
CA PHE A 242 -3.40 -2.65 10.46
C PHE A 242 -2.60 -2.06 9.30
N ILE A 243 -1.78 -1.05 9.61
CA ILE A 243 -1.12 -0.22 8.60
C ILE A 243 -0.04 -0.99 7.85
N GLN A 244 0.71 -1.84 8.55
CA GLN A 244 1.77 -2.65 7.94
C GLN A 244 1.17 -3.66 6.95
N GLU A 245 0.09 -4.34 7.35
CA GLU A 245 -0.67 -5.26 6.50
C GLU A 245 -1.22 -4.51 5.27
N ALA A 246 -1.91 -3.39 5.48
CA ALA A 246 -2.44 -2.55 4.40
C ALA A 246 -1.36 -2.12 3.40
N TYR A 247 -0.21 -1.66 3.89
CA TYR A 247 0.90 -1.24 3.04
C TYR A 247 1.50 -2.42 2.27
N THR A 248 1.70 -3.57 2.92
CA THR A 248 2.27 -4.75 2.29
C THR A 248 1.35 -5.30 1.20
N GLU A 249 0.05 -5.35 1.50
CA GLU A 249 -0.95 -6.05 0.67
C GLU A 249 -1.47 -5.18 -0.49
N ILE A 250 -1.35 -3.85 -0.42
CA ILE A 250 -1.65 -2.97 -1.56
C ILE A 250 -0.54 -3.03 -2.64
N LEU A 251 0.71 -3.32 -2.27
CA LEU A 251 1.84 -3.24 -3.21
C LEU A 251 1.70 -4.15 -4.45
N PRO A 252 1.30 -5.42 -4.35
CA PRO A 252 1.05 -6.26 -5.52
C PRO A 252 0.00 -5.68 -6.48
N MET A 253 -1.06 -5.05 -5.94
CA MET A 253 -2.10 -4.41 -6.75
C MET A 253 -1.52 -3.21 -7.53
N LEU A 254 -0.72 -2.37 -6.87
CA LEU A 254 -0.08 -1.20 -7.51
C LEU A 254 0.95 -1.62 -8.56
N ARG A 255 1.77 -2.63 -8.28
CA ARG A 255 2.74 -3.18 -9.25
C ARG A 255 2.04 -3.71 -10.49
N ARG A 256 0.90 -4.38 -10.32
CA ARG A 256 0.09 -4.90 -11.43
C ARG A 256 -0.41 -3.78 -12.33
N ILE A 257 -0.88 -2.66 -11.79
CA ILE A 257 -1.32 -1.49 -12.57
C ILE A 257 -0.16 -0.88 -13.36
N VAL A 258 1.01 -0.73 -12.73
CA VAL A 258 2.21 -0.21 -13.41
C VAL A 258 2.63 -1.14 -14.55
N SER A 259 2.62 -2.45 -14.31
CA SER A 259 2.98 -3.46 -15.32
C SER A 259 2.00 -3.50 -16.49
N ASN A 260 0.70 -3.41 -16.21
CA ASN A 260 -0.36 -3.53 -17.23
C ASN A 260 -0.74 -2.18 -17.88
N GLN A 261 -0.17 -1.07 -17.40
CA GLN A 261 -0.41 0.29 -17.88
C GLN A 261 -1.90 0.68 -17.95
N GLY A 262 -2.71 0.19 -17.01
CA GLY A 262 -4.16 0.40 -17.02
C GLY A 262 -4.84 -0.02 -15.73
N PHE A 263 -6.10 0.37 -15.61
CA PHE A 263 -6.97 -0.04 -14.52
C PHE A 263 -8.01 -1.01 -15.08
N TYR A 264 -7.87 -2.29 -14.78
CA TYR A 264 -8.70 -3.33 -15.35
C TYR A 264 -9.85 -3.72 -14.43
N GLU A 265 -10.91 -4.22 -15.03
CA GLU A 265 -12.12 -4.62 -14.31
C GLU A 265 -11.84 -5.77 -13.33
N TRP A 266 -11.13 -6.80 -13.79
CA TRP A 266 -10.70 -7.93 -12.97
C TRP A 266 -9.47 -8.61 -13.55
N TYR A 267 -8.89 -9.54 -12.80
CA TYR A 267 -7.70 -10.28 -13.18
C TYR A 267 -7.86 -11.78 -12.90
N THR A 268 -7.19 -12.60 -13.71
CA THR A 268 -7.03 -14.02 -13.39
C THR A 268 -6.08 -14.20 -12.19
N PRO A 269 -6.04 -15.37 -11.53
CA PRO A 269 -5.07 -15.62 -10.45
C PRO A 269 -3.62 -15.36 -10.89
N GLY A 270 -3.30 -15.64 -12.16
CA GLY A 270 -1.99 -15.36 -12.76
C GLY A 270 -1.68 -13.87 -12.98
N GLY A 271 -2.63 -12.97 -12.73
CA GLY A 271 -2.47 -11.52 -12.88
C GLY A 271 -2.79 -10.98 -14.27
N GLU A 272 -3.39 -11.79 -15.14
CA GLU A 272 -3.73 -11.36 -16.51
C GLU A 272 -4.94 -10.42 -16.46
N PRO A 273 -4.84 -9.23 -17.05
CA PRO A 273 -5.95 -8.28 -17.07
C PRO A 273 -7.13 -8.78 -17.91
N LYS A 274 -8.34 -8.55 -17.43
CA LYS A 274 -9.60 -8.90 -18.10
C LYS A 274 -10.61 -7.74 -18.02
N GLY A 275 -11.59 -7.77 -18.90
CA GLY A 275 -12.63 -6.74 -18.96
C GLY A 275 -12.12 -5.37 -19.41
N SER A 276 -12.79 -4.31 -18.97
CA SER A 276 -12.44 -2.92 -19.34
C SER A 276 -11.09 -2.50 -18.77
N GLY A 277 -10.18 -1.94 -19.60
CA GLY A 277 -8.86 -1.41 -19.18
C GLY A 277 -8.86 0.02 -18.65
N THR A 278 -10.04 0.63 -18.51
CA THR A 278 -10.23 1.97 -17.91
C THR A 278 -11.26 1.94 -16.78
N PHE A 279 -11.26 0.86 -16.01
CA PHE A 279 -12.22 0.63 -14.95
C PHE A 279 -11.99 1.59 -13.77
N ARG A 280 -12.87 2.58 -13.64
CA ARG A 280 -12.75 3.64 -12.62
C ARG A 280 -12.95 3.14 -11.19
N GLY A 281 -13.59 1.99 -11.01
CA GLY A 281 -13.78 1.36 -9.70
C GLY A 281 -12.45 1.03 -9.04
N GLU A 282 -11.56 0.35 -9.76
CA GLU A 282 -10.21 0.02 -9.28
C GLU A 282 -9.41 1.30 -8.98
N ALA A 283 -9.39 2.25 -9.92
CA ALA A 283 -8.68 3.51 -9.76
C ALA A 283 -9.14 4.29 -8.51
N GLY A 284 -10.45 4.36 -8.27
CA GLY A 284 -11.03 5.13 -7.17
C GLY A 284 -10.69 4.56 -5.78
N VAL A 285 -10.74 3.23 -5.62
CA VAL A 285 -10.45 2.63 -4.31
C VAL A 285 -8.96 2.64 -3.98
N LEU A 286 -8.09 2.45 -4.97
CA LEU A 286 -6.65 2.48 -4.75
C LEU A 286 -6.16 3.89 -4.51
N PHE A 287 -6.71 4.88 -5.22
CA PHE A 287 -6.48 6.29 -4.91
C PHE A 287 -6.84 6.62 -3.46
N THR A 288 -7.99 6.12 -2.99
CA THR A 288 -8.43 6.34 -1.61
C THR A 288 -7.51 5.66 -0.61
N ALA A 289 -7.17 4.37 -0.80
CA ALA A 289 -6.24 3.65 0.07
C ALA A 289 -4.84 4.30 0.12
N MET A 290 -4.30 4.72 -1.03
CA MET A 290 -3.02 5.42 -1.09
C MET A 290 -3.05 6.75 -0.32
N ASN A 291 -4.13 7.53 -0.43
CA ASN A 291 -4.25 8.77 0.33
C ASN A 291 -4.41 8.51 1.83
N MET A 292 -5.14 7.48 2.23
CA MET A 292 -5.24 7.11 3.65
C MET A 292 -3.89 6.69 4.24
N LEU A 293 -3.08 5.93 3.50
CA LEU A 293 -1.71 5.60 3.90
C LEU A 293 -0.82 6.85 3.98
N LYS A 294 -0.93 7.77 3.02
CA LYS A 294 -0.24 9.06 3.06
C LYS A 294 -0.67 9.85 4.29
N GLU A 295 -1.95 10.14 4.46
CA GLU A 295 -2.48 10.87 5.62
C GLU A 295 -2.06 10.23 6.95
N TRP A 296 -2.10 8.90 7.05
CA TRP A 296 -1.57 8.19 8.22
C TRP A 296 -0.10 8.52 8.47
N ALA A 297 0.75 8.45 7.42
CA ALA A 297 2.17 8.78 7.50
C ALA A 297 2.41 10.27 7.81
N GLU A 298 1.57 11.18 7.29
CA GLU A 298 1.62 12.62 7.59
C GLU A 298 1.23 12.94 9.02
N ASN A 299 0.34 12.15 9.61
CA ASN A 299 -0.06 12.28 11.01
C ASN A 299 0.93 11.57 11.96
N GLN A 300 1.94 10.86 11.44
CA GLN A 300 3.03 10.33 12.25
C GLN A 300 4.02 11.45 12.61
N GLN A 301 3.82 12.08 13.77
CA GLN A 301 4.78 12.97 14.46
C GLN A 301 5.61 13.87 13.52
N VAL A 302 4.99 14.43 12.48
CA VAL A 302 5.66 15.37 11.58
C VAL A 302 6.12 16.55 12.42
N GLN A 303 7.42 16.75 12.42
CA GLN A 303 8.06 17.87 13.06
C GLN A 303 7.96 19.10 12.16
N SER A 304 7.96 20.29 12.75
CA SER A 304 8.12 21.51 11.97
C SER A 304 9.47 21.49 11.25
N LEU A 305 9.50 21.89 9.97
CA LEU A 305 10.74 22.07 9.21
C LEU A 305 11.72 23.03 9.91
N ASP A 306 11.23 23.96 10.74
CA ASP A 306 12.08 24.84 11.54
C ASP A 306 13.03 24.09 12.48
N GLN A 307 12.67 22.86 12.90
CA GLN A 307 13.54 22.06 13.75
C GLN A 307 14.82 21.58 13.04
N ALA A 308 14.77 21.45 11.71
CA ALA A 308 15.94 21.13 10.87
C ALA A 308 16.92 22.30 10.75
N LYS A 309 16.54 23.53 11.13
CA LYS A 309 17.46 24.69 11.10
C LYS A 309 18.66 24.44 12.01
N GLY A 310 19.85 24.67 11.45
CA GLY A 310 21.13 24.43 12.13
C GLY A 310 21.47 22.95 12.32
N SER A 311 20.75 22.04 11.67
CA SER A 311 21.17 20.64 11.58
C SER A 311 22.21 20.46 10.47
N MET A 312 23.10 19.48 10.64
CA MET A 312 23.91 18.98 9.54
C MET A 312 23.03 18.11 8.64
N VAL A 313 22.93 18.45 7.37
CA VAL A 313 22.06 17.77 6.41
C VAL A 313 22.86 16.76 5.58
N LEU A 314 22.46 15.49 5.64
CA LEU A 314 23.06 14.40 4.90
C LEU A 314 22.10 13.96 3.78
N PHE A 315 22.45 14.21 2.52
CA PHE A 315 21.74 13.65 1.38
C PHE A 315 22.31 12.27 1.06
N THR A 316 21.53 11.20 1.21
CA THR A 316 22.05 9.82 1.13
C THR A 316 21.31 8.99 0.09
N PHE A 317 22.07 8.35 -0.81
CA PHE A 317 21.49 7.61 -1.93
C PHE A 317 22.49 6.63 -2.56
N GLY A 318 21.99 5.79 -3.47
CA GLY A 318 22.71 4.66 -4.06
C GLY A 318 21.82 3.41 -4.08
N GLN A 319 22.40 2.25 -3.72
CA GLN A 319 21.72 0.95 -3.73
C GLN A 319 21.39 0.42 -2.33
N SER A 320 21.18 -0.89 -2.20
CA SER A 320 20.61 -1.56 -1.03
C SER A 320 21.29 -1.22 0.31
N ASN A 321 22.64 -1.18 0.36
CA ASN A 321 23.38 -0.81 1.58
C ASN A 321 23.22 0.67 2.00
N SER A 322 22.68 1.52 1.12
CA SER A 322 22.22 2.89 1.43
C SER A 322 20.72 3.00 1.70
N ALA A 323 19.97 1.91 1.51
CA ALA A 323 18.53 1.94 1.26
C ALA A 323 17.71 1.10 2.25
N ASN A 324 18.07 1.07 3.54
CA ASN A 324 17.38 0.29 4.59
C ASN A 324 17.39 -1.24 4.41
N HIS A 325 18.37 -1.83 3.72
CA HIS A 325 18.46 -3.30 3.62
C HIS A 325 19.34 -3.94 4.70
N GLY A 326 19.89 -3.14 5.64
CA GLY A 326 20.71 -3.66 6.73
C GLY A 326 19.90 -4.45 7.75
N GLN A 327 20.56 -5.33 8.50
CA GLN A 327 19.90 -6.11 9.56
C GLN A 327 19.78 -5.31 10.86
N GLY A 328 18.60 -5.35 11.47
CA GLY A 328 18.34 -4.80 12.80
C GLY A 328 18.05 -3.31 12.75
N LEU A 329 16.79 -2.97 13.06
CA LEU A 329 16.31 -1.60 13.17
C LEU A 329 17.08 -0.84 14.26
N TYR A 330 17.32 0.43 14.01
CA TYR A 330 17.94 1.36 14.94
C TYR A 330 17.04 2.57 15.21
N GLN A 331 16.97 2.97 16.47
CA GLN A 331 16.35 4.21 16.89
C GLN A 331 17.46 5.13 17.40
N PRO A 332 17.76 6.24 16.70
CA PRO A 332 18.67 7.27 17.19
C PRO A 332 18.30 7.75 18.60
N ALA A 333 19.31 7.78 19.47
CA ALA A 333 19.21 8.34 20.81
C ALA A 333 19.39 9.86 20.81
N LYS A 334 20.05 10.43 19.79
CA LYS A 334 20.28 11.87 19.63
C LYS A 334 19.23 12.52 18.73
N THR A 335 19.38 13.81 18.51
CA THR A 335 18.48 14.63 17.69
C THR A 335 18.77 14.41 16.20
N VAL A 336 18.30 13.28 15.69
CA VAL A 336 18.38 12.91 14.27
C VAL A 336 16.98 12.98 13.66
N TYR A 337 16.87 13.72 12.58
CA TYR A 337 15.65 13.86 11.78
C TYR A 337 15.78 13.13 10.45
N ASN A 338 14.64 12.74 9.90
CA ASN A 338 14.49 12.23 8.54
C ASN A 338 13.62 13.22 7.78
N TYR A 339 14.13 13.78 6.69
CA TYR A 339 13.37 14.62 5.79
C TYR A 339 12.95 13.82 4.55
N TYR A 340 11.68 13.93 4.19
CA TYR A 340 11.11 13.30 3.00
C TYR A 340 9.92 14.12 2.49
N ASP A 341 9.91 14.41 1.18
CA ASP A 341 8.82 15.08 0.46
C ASP A 341 8.27 16.34 1.15
N GLY A 342 9.17 17.21 1.61
CA GLY A 342 8.84 18.46 2.30
C GLY A 342 8.35 18.33 3.73
N LYS A 343 8.55 17.16 4.35
CA LYS A 343 8.20 16.89 5.74
C LYS A 343 9.41 16.44 6.53
N LEU A 344 9.40 16.78 7.81
CA LEU A 344 10.43 16.38 8.76
C LEU A 344 9.85 15.40 9.75
N TYR A 345 10.58 14.32 10.03
CA TYR A 345 10.21 13.26 10.96
C TYR A 345 11.33 13.09 11.96
N ARG A 346 11.03 12.60 13.17
CA ARG A 346 12.10 12.04 14.00
C ARG A 346 12.62 10.78 13.31
N ALA A 347 13.93 10.67 13.11
CA ALA A 347 14.50 9.53 12.42
C ALA A 347 14.30 8.26 13.25
N ALA A 348 13.89 7.18 12.57
CA ALA A 348 13.80 5.82 13.07
C ALA A 348 13.96 4.89 11.86
N ASP A 349 14.62 3.75 12.04
CA ASP A 349 14.64 2.76 10.97
C ASP A 349 13.27 2.05 10.85
N PRO A 350 12.85 1.68 9.63
CA PRO A 350 13.45 2.05 8.35
C PRO A 350 13.21 3.53 8.03
N LEU A 351 14.21 4.20 7.47
CA LEU A 351 14.07 5.61 7.08
C LEU A 351 13.09 5.79 5.92
N ILE A 352 12.20 6.78 6.01
CA ILE A 352 11.26 7.16 4.97
C ILE A 352 12.03 7.75 3.79
N GLY A 353 11.77 7.21 2.59
CA GLY A 353 12.38 7.62 1.33
C GLY A 353 13.31 6.57 0.69
N ALA A 354 13.73 5.57 1.46
CA ALA A 354 14.47 4.41 0.97
C ALA A 354 13.60 3.15 0.87
N THR A 355 13.99 2.16 0.06
CA THR A 355 13.10 1.05 -0.32
C THR A 355 13.10 -0.18 0.58
N GLY A 356 14.12 -0.37 1.42
CA GLY A 356 14.21 -1.51 2.32
C GLY A 356 13.36 -1.34 3.58
N GLU A 357 13.10 -2.45 4.26
CA GLU A 357 12.30 -2.53 5.50
C GLU A 357 13.17 -2.75 6.75
N GLY A 358 14.50 -2.82 6.57
CA GLY A 358 15.48 -3.10 7.60
C GLY A 358 16.16 -1.85 8.17
N GLY A 359 17.32 -2.07 8.78
CA GLY A 359 18.12 -1.03 9.39
C GLY A 359 18.85 -0.15 8.36
N SER A 360 19.06 1.11 8.75
CA SER A 360 19.76 2.12 7.96
C SER A 360 21.11 2.46 8.60
N VAL A 361 22.17 2.50 7.79
CA VAL A 361 23.47 2.99 8.28
C VAL A 361 23.40 4.47 8.70
N TRP A 362 22.50 5.24 8.08
CA TRP A 362 22.43 6.70 8.24
C TRP A 362 21.93 7.13 9.62
N THR A 363 21.00 6.40 10.22
CA THR A 363 20.51 6.69 11.58
C THR A 363 21.62 6.52 12.62
N ARG A 364 22.43 5.46 12.48
CA ARG A 364 23.63 5.21 13.30
C ARG A 364 24.71 6.26 13.09
N LEU A 365 24.93 6.67 11.84
CA LEU A 365 25.87 7.75 11.51
C LEU A 365 25.43 9.07 12.15
N GLY A 366 24.12 9.37 12.14
CA GLY A 366 23.56 10.58 12.76
C GLY A 366 23.92 10.70 14.25
N ASP A 367 23.72 9.63 15.02
CA ASP A 367 24.12 9.60 16.43
C ASP A 367 25.64 9.77 16.59
N LYS A 368 26.43 9.05 15.79
CA LYS A 368 27.90 9.11 15.84
C LYS A 368 28.46 10.50 15.52
N LEU A 369 27.87 11.23 14.57
CA LEU A 369 28.27 12.60 14.23
C LEU A 369 28.02 13.56 15.41
N ILE A 370 26.88 13.40 16.09
CA ILE A 370 26.52 14.22 17.26
C ILE A 370 27.42 13.87 18.45
N GLU A 371 27.66 12.58 18.69
CA GLU A 371 28.55 12.11 19.76
C GLU A 371 30.01 12.54 19.56
N ALA A 372 30.46 12.63 18.30
CA ALA A 372 31.76 13.16 17.95
C ALA A 372 31.86 14.69 18.06
N GLY A 373 30.75 15.39 18.38
CA GLY A 373 30.71 16.84 18.50
C GLY A 373 30.80 17.60 17.16
N MET A 374 30.54 16.93 16.03
CA MET A 374 30.56 17.58 14.70
C MET A 374 29.34 18.46 14.46
N THR A 375 28.23 18.18 15.15
CA THR A 375 26.98 18.94 15.10
C THR A 375 26.13 18.61 16.32
N GLU A 376 25.15 19.45 16.64
CA GLU A 376 24.16 19.17 17.68
C GLU A 376 22.96 18.35 17.16
N LYS A 377 22.68 18.45 15.86
CA LYS A 377 21.50 17.87 15.20
C LYS A 377 21.85 17.41 13.78
N VAL A 378 21.25 16.32 13.34
CA VAL A 378 21.43 15.79 11.97
C VAL A 378 20.08 15.67 11.29
N THR A 379 19.98 16.04 10.01
CA THR A 379 18.81 15.74 9.16
C THR A 379 19.26 14.84 8.02
N ILE A 380 18.64 13.68 7.87
CA ILE A 380 18.93 12.70 6.83
C ILE A 380 17.88 12.83 5.73
N VAL A 381 18.33 12.93 4.48
CA VAL A 381 17.48 12.90 3.28
C VAL A 381 17.82 11.63 2.49
N PRO A 382 17.19 10.48 2.80
CA PRO A 382 17.49 9.22 2.14
C PRO A 382 16.58 8.99 0.94
N ILE A 383 17.17 8.65 -0.21
CA ILE A 383 16.42 8.22 -1.40
C ILE A 383 16.94 6.91 -2.01
N GLY A 384 17.79 6.16 -1.30
CA GLY A 384 18.39 4.93 -1.84
C GLY A 384 17.36 3.89 -2.30
N VAL A 385 17.69 3.16 -3.38
CA VAL A 385 16.83 2.12 -3.96
C VAL A 385 17.59 0.81 -4.09
N GLY A 386 17.09 -0.26 -3.50
CA GLY A 386 17.74 -1.58 -3.50
C GLY A 386 17.91 -2.18 -4.89
N GLY A 387 19.06 -2.82 -5.13
CA GLY A 387 19.31 -3.64 -6.33
C GLY A 387 19.51 -2.89 -7.65
N VAL A 388 19.59 -1.56 -7.62
CA VAL A 388 19.79 -0.76 -8.84
C VAL A 388 21.26 -0.65 -9.21
N ARG A 389 21.51 -0.40 -10.50
CA ARG A 389 22.80 -0.02 -11.09
C ARG A 389 22.97 1.50 -11.11
N ILE A 390 24.19 2.03 -11.26
CA ILE A 390 24.42 3.49 -11.31
C ILE A 390 23.59 4.16 -12.42
N GLY A 391 23.40 3.46 -13.54
CA GLY A 391 22.62 3.92 -14.68
C GLY A 391 21.16 4.23 -14.36
N ALA A 392 20.59 3.71 -13.26
CA ALA A 392 19.25 4.07 -12.82
C ALA A 392 19.17 5.53 -12.34
N TRP A 393 20.25 6.03 -11.73
CA TRP A 393 20.35 7.39 -11.20
C TRP A 393 20.82 8.41 -12.26
N ALA A 394 21.60 7.95 -13.23
CA ALA A 394 22.15 8.76 -14.30
C ALA A 394 21.07 9.33 -15.23
N LYS A 395 21.42 10.36 -16.00
CA LYS A 395 20.49 11.00 -16.96
C LYS A 395 19.88 9.97 -17.92
N GLY A 396 18.55 9.91 -17.95
CA GLY A 396 17.78 8.94 -18.74
C GLY A 396 17.45 7.63 -18.00
N GLY A 397 17.97 7.44 -16.78
CA GLY A 397 17.63 6.33 -15.90
C GLY A 397 16.30 6.50 -15.18
N GLU A 398 15.76 5.38 -14.70
CA GLU A 398 14.45 5.27 -14.06
C GLU A 398 14.29 6.07 -12.75
N LEU A 399 15.39 6.39 -12.05
CA LEU A 399 15.40 7.14 -10.79
C LEU A 399 15.88 8.59 -10.95
N HIS A 400 16.24 9.01 -12.16
CA HIS A 400 16.78 10.35 -12.39
C HIS A 400 15.78 11.45 -12.02
N GLU A 401 14.51 11.24 -12.34
CA GLU A 401 13.43 12.17 -11.99
C GLU A 401 13.17 12.23 -10.48
N LEU A 402 13.32 11.11 -9.76
CA LEU A 402 13.24 11.10 -8.30
C LEU A 402 14.33 12.00 -7.70
N LEU A 403 15.58 11.82 -8.13
CA LEU A 403 16.71 12.64 -7.69
C LEU A 403 16.46 14.13 -7.94
N ILE A 404 16.02 14.51 -9.14
CA ILE A 404 15.69 15.90 -9.48
C ILE A 404 14.60 16.45 -8.56
N ARG A 405 13.48 15.73 -8.42
CA ARG A 405 12.33 16.19 -7.62
C ARG A 405 12.69 16.37 -6.15
N THR A 406 13.47 15.45 -5.58
CA THR A 406 13.94 15.57 -4.19
C THR A 406 14.80 16.82 -4.01
N VAL A 407 15.76 17.06 -4.91
CA VAL A 407 16.63 18.25 -4.85
C VAL A 407 15.84 19.55 -5.00
N GLU A 408 14.86 19.61 -5.92
CA GLU A 408 14.02 20.79 -6.08
C GLU A 408 13.12 21.04 -4.87
N GLN A 409 12.55 19.99 -4.28
CA GLN A 409 11.73 20.12 -3.08
C GLN A 409 12.55 20.61 -1.88
N MET A 410 13.76 20.07 -1.69
CA MET A 410 14.70 20.55 -0.67
C MET A 410 15.02 22.04 -0.82
N LYS A 411 15.30 22.50 -2.05
CA LYS A 411 15.56 23.92 -2.32
C LYS A 411 14.36 24.80 -1.97
N LYS A 412 13.15 24.37 -2.34
CA LYS A 412 11.91 25.08 -2.01
C LYS A 412 11.72 25.21 -0.50
N ASP A 413 12.10 24.17 0.26
CA ASP A 413 11.96 24.14 1.71
C ASP A 413 13.18 24.72 2.46
N GLN A 414 14.17 25.25 1.72
CA GLN A 414 15.41 25.81 2.26
C GLN A 414 16.21 24.80 3.10
N ILE A 415 16.18 23.54 2.70
CA ILE A 415 17.02 22.47 3.23
C ILE A 415 18.17 22.27 2.26
N GLU A 416 19.37 22.69 2.62
CA GLU A 416 20.57 22.51 1.79
C GLU A 416 21.44 21.39 2.38
N PRO A 417 21.96 20.45 1.57
CA PRO A 417 22.84 19.40 2.08
C PRO A 417 24.21 19.98 2.48
N ASP A 418 24.74 19.52 3.61
CA ASP A 418 26.15 19.73 3.98
C ASP A 418 27.03 18.66 3.35
N TYR A 419 26.51 17.43 3.21
CA TYR A 419 27.19 16.32 2.55
C TYR A 419 26.23 15.54 1.67
N ILE A 420 26.74 15.11 0.51
CA ILE A 420 26.07 14.18 -0.39
C ILE A 420 26.81 12.85 -0.32
N LEU A 421 26.19 11.83 0.27
CA LEU A 421 26.80 10.52 0.54
C LEU A 421 26.30 9.50 -0.49
N TRP A 422 27.24 8.92 -1.23
CA TRP A 422 26.97 7.97 -2.30
C TRP A 422 27.54 6.59 -1.97
N HIS A 423 26.67 5.58 -1.92
CA HIS A 423 27.07 4.19 -1.71
C HIS A 423 26.46 3.29 -2.79
N GLN A 424 27.26 3.01 -3.82
CA GLN A 424 26.87 2.27 -5.01
C GLN A 424 28.07 1.58 -5.63
N GLY A 425 27.85 0.35 -6.12
CA GLY A 425 28.75 -0.29 -7.08
C GLY A 425 28.68 -1.81 -7.07
N GLU A 426 28.03 -2.43 -6.09
CA GLU A 426 27.93 -3.89 -6.01
C GLU A 426 27.06 -4.46 -7.15
N THR A 427 25.99 -3.78 -7.55
CA THR A 427 25.20 -4.20 -8.74
C THR A 427 26.02 -4.00 -10.02
N ASP A 428 26.75 -2.89 -10.10
CA ASP A 428 27.56 -2.54 -11.25
C ASP A 428 28.76 -3.49 -11.44
N ASN A 429 29.26 -4.10 -10.35
CA ASN A 429 30.20 -5.21 -10.36
C ASN A 429 29.59 -6.45 -11.03
N ILE A 430 28.40 -6.90 -10.60
CA ILE A 430 27.71 -8.05 -11.22
C ILE A 430 27.51 -7.83 -12.73
N LEU A 431 27.25 -6.59 -13.13
CA LEU A 431 27.00 -6.22 -14.52
C LEU A 431 28.28 -5.93 -15.32
N ASN A 432 29.47 -6.06 -14.72
CA ASN A 432 30.76 -5.77 -15.35
C ASN A 432 30.80 -4.36 -15.98
N THR A 433 30.30 -3.36 -15.26
CA THR A 433 30.23 -1.99 -15.76
C THR A 433 31.64 -1.42 -15.97
N PRO A 434 32.01 -0.97 -17.18
CA PRO A 434 33.35 -0.43 -17.42
C PRO A 434 33.61 0.85 -16.63
N LYS A 435 34.85 1.06 -16.17
CA LYS A 435 35.26 2.27 -15.44
C LYS A 435 34.81 3.58 -16.11
N ALA A 436 35.03 3.69 -17.43
CA ALA A 436 34.70 4.89 -18.19
C ALA A 436 33.18 5.17 -18.20
N ASP A 437 32.36 4.12 -18.30
CA ASP A 437 30.91 4.27 -18.28
C ASP A 437 30.39 4.66 -16.89
N TYR A 438 30.95 4.08 -15.83
CA TYR A 438 30.63 4.45 -14.45
C TYR A 438 30.92 5.93 -14.19
N ILE A 439 32.12 6.41 -14.57
CA ILE A 439 32.51 7.82 -14.43
C ILE A 439 31.53 8.73 -15.18
N ARG A 440 31.28 8.45 -16.46
CA ARG A 440 30.36 9.24 -17.30
C ARG A 440 28.95 9.30 -16.71
N MET A 441 28.44 8.18 -16.21
CA MET A 441 27.13 8.12 -15.58
C MET A 441 27.10 8.95 -14.29
N PHE A 442 28.12 8.83 -13.45
CA PHE A 442 28.24 9.61 -12.21
C PHE A 442 28.30 11.11 -12.46
N GLU A 443 29.00 11.56 -13.50
CA GLU A 443 29.07 12.98 -13.87
C GLU A 443 27.68 13.57 -14.14
N THR A 444 26.77 12.79 -14.76
CA THR A 444 25.38 13.24 -14.95
C THR A 444 24.58 13.34 -13.65
N ILE A 445 24.89 12.49 -12.66
CA ILE A 445 24.30 12.53 -11.32
C ILE A 445 24.79 13.77 -10.59
N ARG A 446 26.11 14.01 -10.60
CA ARG A 446 26.73 15.20 -10.02
C ARG A 446 26.13 16.48 -10.61
N GLU A 447 25.88 16.51 -11.91
CA GLU A 447 25.30 17.67 -12.59
C GLU A 447 23.92 18.06 -12.05
N VAL A 448 23.12 17.11 -11.53
CA VAL A 448 21.82 17.43 -10.91
C VAL A 448 22.00 18.40 -9.75
N PHE A 449 22.98 18.17 -8.88
CA PHE A 449 23.28 19.03 -7.75
C PHE A 449 23.93 20.36 -8.20
N ARG A 450 24.94 20.28 -9.07
CA ARG A 450 25.74 21.45 -9.45
C ARG A 450 24.95 22.46 -10.27
N SER A 451 24.16 22.02 -11.26
CA SER A 451 23.26 22.89 -12.04
C SER A 451 22.21 23.60 -11.18
N ARG A 452 21.89 23.07 -10.00
CA ARG A 452 20.92 23.63 -9.05
C ARG A 452 21.55 24.50 -7.97
N GLY A 453 22.85 24.75 -8.05
CA GLY A 453 23.59 25.63 -7.14
C GLY A 453 24.05 24.96 -5.84
N ILE A 454 23.84 23.64 -5.69
CA ILE A 454 24.31 22.91 -4.51
C ILE A 454 25.81 22.70 -4.63
N LYS A 455 26.56 23.20 -3.65
CA LYS A 455 28.04 23.12 -3.60
C LYS A 455 28.57 22.10 -2.59
N ALA A 456 27.67 21.41 -1.88
CA ALA A 456 28.02 20.41 -0.89
C ALA A 456 29.03 19.38 -1.43
N PRO A 457 30.06 19.00 -0.65
CA PRO A 457 30.98 17.93 -1.01
C PRO A 457 30.21 16.61 -1.24
N ILE A 458 30.61 15.90 -2.29
CA ILE A 458 30.11 14.55 -2.58
C ILE A 458 31.13 13.54 -2.06
N VAL A 459 30.71 12.63 -1.20
CA VAL A 459 31.58 11.61 -0.60
C VAL A 459 31.18 10.25 -1.16
N ILE A 460 32.08 9.62 -1.91
CA ILE A 460 31.84 8.36 -2.64
C ILE A 460 32.45 7.20 -1.87
N ALA A 461 31.62 6.29 -1.35
CA ALA A 461 32.13 5.04 -0.78
C ALA A 461 32.86 4.21 -1.85
N GLN A 462 33.93 3.53 -1.44
CA GLN A 462 34.43 2.40 -2.21
C GLN A 462 33.57 1.18 -1.87
N ALA A 463 32.73 0.81 -2.82
CA ALA A 463 31.74 -0.25 -2.68
C ALA A 463 31.60 -0.99 -4.01
N SER A 464 32.01 -2.25 -4.03
CA SER A 464 31.91 -3.13 -5.19
C SER A 464 31.69 -4.59 -4.82
N TYR A 465 31.95 -4.98 -3.56
CA TYR A 465 31.88 -6.37 -3.10
C TYR A 465 30.52 -7.02 -3.37
N HIS A 466 30.51 -8.16 -4.08
CA HIS A 466 29.31 -8.98 -4.23
C HIS A 466 29.64 -10.49 -4.20
N PRO A 467 28.88 -11.33 -3.45
CA PRO A 467 29.17 -12.76 -3.32
C PRO A 467 29.02 -13.54 -4.64
N ASN A 468 28.30 -13.01 -5.63
CA ASN A 468 28.23 -13.62 -6.96
C ASN A 468 29.51 -13.39 -7.80
N CYS A 469 30.43 -12.54 -7.34
CA CYS A 469 31.67 -12.22 -8.05
C CYS A 469 32.91 -12.78 -7.33
N LEU A 470 32.76 -13.76 -6.42
CA LEU A 470 33.87 -14.27 -5.60
C LEU A 470 35.05 -14.84 -6.39
N GLU A 471 34.83 -15.25 -7.64
CA GLU A 471 35.87 -15.73 -8.56
C GLU A 471 36.81 -14.60 -9.02
N GLU A 472 36.40 -13.34 -8.88
CA GLU A 472 37.16 -12.15 -9.26
C GLU A 472 37.50 -11.32 -8.01
N ASP A 473 38.78 -11.26 -7.67
CA ASP A 473 39.33 -10.46 -6.54
C ASP A 473 38.52 -10.58 -5.22
N ASN A 474 38.15 -11.81 -4.86
CA ASN A 474 37.33 -12.13 -3.68
C ASN A 474 36.01 -11.35 -3.60
N GLY A 475 35.36 -11.13 -4.75
CA GLY A 475 34.08 -10.45 -4.84
C GLY A 475 34.17 -8.97 -5.17
N ASN A 476 35.36 -8.38 -5.23
CA ASN A 476 35.55 -6.95 -5.49
C ASN A 476 35.82 -6.67 -6.96
N SER A 477 35.46 -5.48 -7.43
CA SER A 477 35.73 -5.05 -8.81
C SER A 477 36.83 -3.99 -8.85
N ALA A 478 37.96 -4.34 -9.49
CA ALA A 478 39.04 -3.40 -9.74
C ALA A 478 38.59 -2.19 -10.59
N GLU A 479 37.72 -2.43 -11.58
CA GLU A 479 37.19 -1.39 -12.47
C GLU A 479 36.31 -0.38 -11.72
N ILE A 480 35.35 -0.86 -10.92
CA ILE A 480 34.44 0.01 -10.14
C ILE A 480 35.21 0.79 -9.08
N ARG A 481 36.12 0.13 -8.34
CA ARG A 481 36.97 0.79 -7.34
C ARG A 481 37.85 1.86 -7.98
N ALA A 482 38.44 1.57 -9.14
CA ALA A 482 39.23 2.53 -9.89
C ALA A 482 38.40 3.71 -10.42
N ALA A 483 37.12 3.49 -10.77
CA ALA A 483 36.19 4.55 -11.16
C ALA A 483 35.86 5.48 -9.98
N GLN A 484 35.48 4.91 -8.84
CA GLN A 484 35.17 5.65 -7.60
C GLN A 484 36.36 6.50 -7.14
N LYS A 485 37.57 5.92 -7.13
CA LYS A 485 38.79 6.66 -6.81
C LYS A 485 39.10 7.76 -7.83
N ALA A 486 38.98 7.46 -9.13
CA ALA A 486 39.27 8.44 -10.18
C ALA A 486 38.36 9.67 -10.10
N LEU A 487 37.08 9.50 -9.75
CA LEU A 487 36.15 10.61 -9.52
C LEU A 487 36.65 11.54 -8.39
N ALA A 488 37.10 10.98 -7.27
CA ALA A 488 37.65 11.76 -6.16
C ALA A 488 39.00 12.43 -6.50
N ASP A 489 39.83 11.79 -7.31
CA ASP A 489 41.11 12.38 -7.77
C ASP A 489 40.89 13.51 -8.79
N GLN A 490 39.86 13.40 -9.64
CA GLN A 490 39.60 14.30 -10.76
C GLN A 490 38.87 15.59 -10.34
N TYR A 491 37.99 15.52 -9.35
CA TYR A 491 37.09 16.61 -8.99
C TYR A 491 37.35 17.10 -7.56
N PRO A 492 37.61 18.40 -7.34
CA PRO A 492 37.95 18.94 -6.02
C PRO A 492 36.78 18.92 -5.02
N ASP A 493 35.56 18.78 -5.52
CA ASP A 493 34.32 18.69 -4.73
C ASP A 493 33.87 17.25 -4.46
N ILE A 494 34.66 16.26 -4.87
CA ILE A 494 34.42 14.84 -4.61
C ILE A 494 35.51 14.30 -3.67
N TYR A 495 35.09 13.63 -2.61
CA TYR A 495 35.95 13.01 -1.63
C TYR A 495 35.76 11.49 -1.64
N LEU A 496 36.84 10.77 -1.39
CA LEU A 496 36.77 9.32 -1.22
C LEU A 496 36.26 8.99 0.19
N GLY A 497 35.17 8.22 0.23
CA GLY A 497 34.50 7.78 1.43
C GLY A 497 35.02 6.43 1.96
N PRO A 498 34.22 5.73 2.78
CA PRO A 498 34.63 4.49 3.40
C PRO A 498 34.85 3.37 2.39
N ASP A 499 35.83 2.50 2.65
CA ASP A 499 36.08 1.28 1.88
C ASP A 499 35.29 0.10 2.44
N THR A 500 34.03 -0.01 2.02
CA THR A 500 33.08 -0.99 2.55
C THR A 500 33.31 -2.41 2.03
N ASP A 501 34.14 -2.57 1.01
CA ASP A 501 34.60 -3.87 0.53
C ASP A 501 35.43 -4.62 1.58
N GLN A 502 36.03 -3.87 2.53
CA GLN A 502 36.76 -4.45 3.67
C GLN A 502 35.83 -5.11 4.70
N LEU A 503 34.53 -4.81 4.67
CA LEU A 503 33.53 -5.39 5.55
C LEU A 503 32.93 -6.67 4.94
N ASN A 504 33.78 -7.67 4.63
CA ASN A 504 33.40 -8.88 3.90
C ASN A 504 33.33 -10.16 4.78
N GLN A 505 33.44 -10.02 6.10
CA GLN A 505 33.36 -11.17 7.01
C GLN A 505 31.91 -11.63 7.20
N LEU A 506 31.71 -12.93 7.43
CA LEU A 506 30.38 -13.55 7.52
C LEU A 506 29.49 -12.95 8.62
N TRP A 507 30.07 -12.48 9.72
CA TRP A 507 29.32 -11.82 10.79
C TRP A 507 29.03 -10.33 10.51
N GLN A 508 29.71 -9.74 9.52
CA GLN A 508 29.50 -8.34 9.10
C GLN A 508 28.39 -8.22 8.06
N ARG A 509 28.09 -9.26 7.29
CA ARG A 509 27.00 -9.28 6.29
C ARG A 509 26.00 -10.39 6.58
N ALA A 510 24.76 -10.04 6.90
CA ALA A 510 23.73 -10.94 7.42
C ALA A 510 23.31 -12.03 6.43
N ASP A 511 23.26 -11.71 5.15
CA ASP A 511 22.89 -12.59 4.04
C ASP A 511 24.03 -12.74 3.01
N GLY A 512 25.26 -12.38 3.41
CA GLY A 512 26.41 -12.32 2.53
C GLY A 512 26.50 -11.06 1.66
N ILE A 513 25.46 -10.22 1.60
CA ILE A 513 25.42 -8.98 0.81
C ILE A 513 25.19 -7.77 1.73
N HIS A 514 24.13 -7.76 2.52
CA HIS A 514 23.72 -6.63 3.34
C HIS A 514 24.31 -6.69 4.73
N PHE A 515 24.67 -5.53 5.29
CA PHE A 515 25.33 -5.48 6.58
C PHE A 515 24.47 -5.99 7.73
N SER A 516 25.07 -6.82 8.60
CA SER A 516 24.48 -7.21 9.88
C SER A 516 24.36 -6.00 10.82
N THR A 517 23.69 -6.14 11.96
CA THR A 517 23.64 -5.04 12.95
C THR A 517 25.04 -4.54 13.32
N LYS A 518 26.00 -5.45 13.56
CA LYS A 518 27.39 -5.07 13.84
C LYS A 518 28.11 -4.51 12.61
N GLY A 519 27.84 -5.04 11.42
CA GLY A 519 28.37 -4.51 10.17
C GLY A 519 27.93 -3.06 9.92
N GLN A 520 26.67 -2.74 10.22
CA GLN A 520 26.15 -1.37 10.13
C GLN A 520 26.83 -0.42 11.11
N ASP A 521 27.13 -0.85 12.34
CA ASP A 521 27.87 -0.03 13.30
C ASP A 521 29.29 0.31 12.82
N LEU A 522 29.99 -0.66 12.22
CA LEU A 522 31.30 -0.46 11.62
C LEU A 522 31.21 0.46 10.39
N HIS A 523 30.24 0.20 9.51
CA HIS A 523 30.01 1.01 8.32
C HIS A 523 29.74 2.47 8.68
N ALA A 524 28.90 2.74 9.69
CA ALA A 524 28.64 4.09 10.19
C ALA A 524 29.89 4.73 10.82
N ALA A 525 30.73 3.96 11.52
CA ALA A 525 32.00 4.46 12.05
C ALA A 525 32.98 4.83 10.92
N MET A 526 33.06 4.03 9.85
CA MET A 526 33.90 4.34 8.69
C MET A 526 33.43 5.61 7.97
N TRP A 527 32.12 5.80 7.83
CA TRP A 527 31.57 7.07 7.31
C TRP A 527 31.97 8.27 8.18
N LEU A 528 31.85 8.18 9.51
CA LEU A 528 32.26 9.24 10.42
C LEU A 528 33.73 9.63 10.18
N GLU A 529 34.63 8.64 10.08
CA GLU A 529 36.06 8.90 9.85
C GLU A 529 36.33 9.53 8.48
N SER A 530 35.60 9.12 7.43
CA SER A 530 35.69 9.78 6.12
C SER A 530 35.20 11.23 6.18
N LEU A 531 34.10 11.51 6.87
CA LEU A 531 33.55 12.86 6.97
C LEU A 531 34.45 13.83 7.74
N LYS A 532 35.19 13.35 8.75
CA LYS A 532 36.21 14.15 9.45
C LYS A 532 37.36 14.62 8.54
N GLN A 533 37.57 13.97 7.39
CA GLN A 533 38.66 14.27 6.47
C GLN A 533 38.25 15.24 5.34
N VAL A 534 36.96 15.52 5.19
CA VAL A 534 36.45 16.49 4.21
C VAL A 534 36.84 17.90 4.66
N LYS A 535 37.42 18.69 3.75
CA LYS A 535 38.00 20.00 4.02
C LYS A 535 37.14 21.15 3.54
#